data_AF-A0A1W1I717-F1
#
_entry.id   AF-A0A1W1I717-F1
#
_cell.length_a   1.000
_cell.length_b   1.000
_cell.length_c   1.000
_cell.angle_alpha   90.00
_cell.angle_beta   90.00
_cell.angle_gamma   90.00
#
_symmetry.space_group_name_H-M   'P 1'
#
loop_
_entity.id
_entity.type
_entity.pdbx_description
1 polymer ?
#
loop_
_entity_poly.entity_id
_entity_poly.type
_entity_poly.pdbx_seq_one_letter_code
_entity_poly.pdbx_strand_id
1 'polypeptide(L)'
;MVERVMLIRHKERKFGRGCVQEWISHRGSLSVKFSELLIPLDHILRRSSFLLSDRPLFVDYDLYGVLSNYLFSGKTKFPNLKNLRRWFRAMSKLA
;
A
#
# COMPACT_ATOMS: atom_id res chain seq x y z
N MET A 1 6.22 13.48 -19.34
CA MET A 1 7.17 12.47 -19.84
C MET A 1 7.32 11.27 -18.89
N VAL A 2 7.45 11.50 -17.58
CA VAL A 2 7.59 10.45 -16.53
C VAL A 2 6.41 9.48 -16.48
N GLU A 3 5.17 9.95 -16.47
CA GLU A 3 3.97 9.09 -16.35
C GLU A 3 3.87 8.04 -17.48
N ARG A 4 4.14 8.45 -18.72
CA ARG A 4 4.05 7.55 -19.88
C ARG A 4 5.13 6.46 -19.88
N VAL A 5 6.35 6.78 -19.45
CA VAL A 5 7.50 5.86 -19.53
C VAL A 5 7.63 5.00 -18.26
N MET A 6 7.59 5.64 -17.09
CA MET A 6 7.88 4.98 -15.81
C MET A 6 6.64 4.30 -15.20
N LEU A 7 5.43 4.75 -15.56
CA LEU A 7 4.20 4.24 -14.97
C LEU A 7 3.42 3.40 -15.98
N ILE A 8 3.01 3.97 -17.11
CA ILE A 8 2.19 3.26 -18.10
C ILE A 8 3.00 2.16 -18.80
N ARG A 9 4.05 2.51 -19.55
CA ARG A 9 4.84 1.51 -20.31
C ARG A 9 5.48 0.45 -19.44
N HIS A 10 6.01 0.82 -18.27
CA HIS A 10 6.60 -0.15 -17.35
C HIS A 10 5.58 -1.21 -16.91
N LYS A 11 4.35 -0.79 -16.55
CA LYS A 11 3.30 -1.72 -16.14
C LYS A 11 2.75 -2.52 -17.31
N GLU A 12 2.50 -1.90 -18.46
CA GLU A 12 1.98 -2.60 -19.64
C GLU A 12 2.94 -3.67 -20.18
N ARG A 13 4.26 -3.47 -20.08
CA ARG A 13 5.24 -4.53 -20.42
C ARG A 13 5.13 -5.77 -19.53
N LYS A 14 4.71 -5.59 -18.27
CA LYS A 14 4.63 -6.68 -17.29
C LYS A 14 3.24 -7.32 -17.23
N PHE A 15 2.19 -6.52 -17.39
CA PHE A 15 0.80 -6.93 -17.11
C PHE A 15 -0.12 -6.86 -18.34
N GLY A 16 0.42 -6.53 -19.52
CA GLY A 16 -0.33 -6.41 -20.75
C GLY A 16 -0.81 -4.98 -21.05
N ARG A 17 -1.04 -4.70 -22.34
CA ARG A 17 -1.51 -3.39 -22.81
C ARG A 17 -2.87 -3.06 -22.20
N GLY A 18 -3.05 -1.81 -21.76
CA GLY A 18 -4.31 -1.32 -21.20
C GLY A 18 -4.51 -1.61 -19.71
N CYS A 19 -3.63 -2.40 -19.07
CA CYS A 19 -3.80 -2.82 -17.67
C CYS A 19 -3.95 -1.62 -16.71
N VAL A 20 -3.23 -0.52 -16.96
CA VAL A 20 -3.28 0.67 -16.10
C VAL A 20 -4.64 1.36 -16.21
N GLN A 21 -5.21 1.43 -17.41
CA GLN A 21 -6.53 2.01 -17.62
C GLN A 21 -7.61 1.16 -16.96
N GLU A 22 -7.50 -0.16 -17.07
CA GLU A 22 -8.38 -1.10 -16.39
C GLU A 22 -8.28 -0.98 -14.86
N TRP A 23 -7.09 -0.86 -14.30
CA TRP A 23 -6.94 -0.62 -12.86
C TRP A 23 -7.52 0.72 -12.42
N ILE A 24 -7.42 1.74 -13.27
CA ILE A 24 -8.04 3.04 -13.00
C ILE A 24 -9.57 2.92 -13.01
N SER A 25 -10.17 2.22 -13.96
CA SER A 25 -11.62 2.02 -14.02
C SER A 25 -12.15 1.18 -12.84
N HIS A 26 -11.34 0.26 -12.34
CA HIS A 26 -11.67 -0.60 -11.19
C HIS A 26 -11.11 -0.10 -9.84
N ARG A 27 -10.60 1.14 -9.76
CA ARG A 27 -9.90 1.62 -8.56
C ARG A 27 -10.72 1.45 -7.28
N GLY A 28 -12.03 1.70 -7.34
CA GLY A 28 -12.93 1.56 -6.20
C GLY A 28 -12.94 0.15 -5.62
N SER A 29 -13.23 -0.85 -6.47
CA SER A 29 -13.28 -2.25 -6.04
C SER A 29 -11.91 -2.80 -5.64
N LEU A 30 -10.84 -2.40 -6.33
CA LEU A 30 -9.47 -2.74 -5.94
C LEU A 30 -9.09 -2.15 -4.58
N SER A 31 -9.49 -0.91 -4.29
CA SER A 31 -9.24 -0.26 -2.98
C SER A 31 -9.98 -0.96 -1.84
N VAL A 32 -11.19 -1.47 -2.10
CA VAL A 32 -11.96 -2.25 -1.12
C VAL A 32 -11.23 -3.56 -0.81
N LYS A 33 -10.91 -4.36 -1.84
CA LYS A 33 -10.18 -5.63 -1.68
C LYS A 33 -8.83 -5.42 -0.99
N PHE A 34 -8.11 -4.36 -1.37
CA PHE A 34 -6.85 -4.01 -0.73
C PHE A 34 -7.03 -3.71 0.76
N SER A 35 -8.09 -2.98 1.13
CA SER A 35 -8.40 -2.70 2.54
C SER A 35 -8.76 -3.97 3.31
N GLU A 36 -9.51 -4.90 2.71
CA GLU A 36 -9.88 -6.19 3.30
C GLU A 36 -8.64 -7.05 3.61
N LEU A 37 -7.69 -7.12 2.67
CA LEU A 37 -6.43 -7.87 2.85
C LEU A 37 -5.55 -7.31 3.99
N LEU A 38 -5.75 -6.06 4.38
CA LEU A 38 -5.00 -5.41 5.46
C LEU A 38 -5.62 -5.60 6.84
N ILE A 39 -6.86 -6.10 6.94
CA ILE A 39 -7.56 -6.29 8.23
C ILE A 39 -6.75 -7.19 9.19
N PRO A 40 -6.18 -8.34 8.78
CA PRO A 40 -5.39 -9.17 9.69
C PRO A 40 -4.17 -8.44 10.25
N LEU A 41 -3.53 -7.57 9.45
CA LEU A 41 -2.37 -6.80 9.87
C LEU A 41 -2.78 -5.72 10.90
N ASP A 42 -3.93 -5.07 10.72
CA ASP A 42 -4.48 -4.17 11.73
C ASP A 42 -4.77 -4.90 13.06
N HIS A 43 -5.25 -6.14 13.00
CA HIS A 43 -5.50 -6.95 14.18
C HIS A 43 -4.23 -7.36 14.93
N ILE A 44 -3.16 -7.68 14.22
CA ILE A 44 -1.83 -7.92 14.79
C ILE A 44 -1.35 -6.65 15.50
N LEU A 45 -1.35 -5.53 14.78
CA LEU A 45 -0.90 -4.22 15.27
C LEU A 45 -1.78 -3.65 16.39
N ARG A 46 -2.95 -4.22 16.66
CA ARG A 46 -3.73 -3.88 17.86
C ARG A 46 -2.97 -4.22 19.15
N ARG A 47 -2.17 -5.30 19.14
CA ARG A 47 -1.49 -5.84 20.32
C ARG A 47 0.02 -5.60 20.32
N SER A 48 0.61 -5.27 19.19
CA SER A 48 2.05 -5.06 19.02
C SER A 48 2.38 -3.69 18.42
N SER A 49 3.63 -3.25 18.58
CA SER A 49 4.15 -2.04 17.95
C SER A 49 4.49 -2.25 16.47
N PHE A 50 4.95 -3.44 16.10
CA PHE A 50 5.33 -3.85 14.74
C PHE A 50 4.72 -5.21 14.38
N LEU A 51 4.87 -5.66 13.14
CA LEU A 51 4.15 -6.84 12.63
C LEU A 51 4.54 -8.14 13.32
N LEU A 52 5.83 -8.35 13.63
CA LEU A 52 6.32 -9.65 14.14
C LEU A 52 7.13 -9.56 15.43
N SER A 53 7.60 -8.38 15.84
CA SER A 53 8.45 -8.22 17.03
C SER A 53 8.27 -6.85 17.68
N ASP A 54 9.02 -6.58 18.75
CA ASP A 54 9.02 -5.27 19.43
C ASP A 54 9.87 -4.20 18.72
N ARG A 55 10.56 -4.58 17.64
CA ARG A 55 11.31 -3.69 16.74
C ARG A 55 10.88 -3.88 15.27
N PRO A 56 11.06 -2.88 14.39
CA PRO A 56 10.72 -3.05 12.98
C PRO A 56 11.64 -4.09 12.35
N LEU A 57 11.07 -5.00 11.58
CA LEU A 57 11.80 -5.95 10.76
C LEU A 57 11.56 -5.63 9.28
N PHE A 58 12.25 -6.35 8.39
CA PHE A 58 12.11 -6.15 6.94
C PHE A 58 10.65 -6.15 6.46
N VAL A 59 9.80 -7.01 7.03
CA VAL A 59 8.36 -7.08 6.70
C VAL A 59 7.62 -5.76 6.97
N ASP A 60 8.04 -5.00 8.00
CA ASP A 60 7.45 -3.70 8.29
C ASP A 60 7.83 -2.67 7.21
N TYR A 61 9.09 -2.66 6.78
CA TYR A 61 9.57 -1.79 5.71
C TYR A 61 8.93 -2.15 4.36
N ASP A 62 8.76 -3.44 4.06
CA ASP A 62 8.09 -3.91 2.84
C ASP A 62 6.63 -3.43 2.79
N LEU A 63 5.86 -3.67 3.86
CA LEU A 63 4.47 -3.19 3.94
C LEU A 63 4.40 -1.66 3.88
N TYR A 64 5.36 -0.96 4.51
CA TYR A 64 5.42 0.51 4.48
C TYR A 64 5.65 1.01 3.04
N GLY A 65 6.52 0.35 2.28
CA GLY A 65 6.74 0.63 0.87
C GLY A 65 5.49 0.41 0.02
N VAL A 66 4.79 -0.71 0.21
CA VAL A 66 3.52 -1.01 -0.49
C VAL A 66 2.48 0.09 -0.23
N LEU A 67 2.27 0.46 1.03
CA LEU A 67 1.31 1.50 1.42
C LEU A 67 1.74 2.88 0.92
N SER A 68 3.02 3.20 0.97
CA SER A 68 3.55 4.48 0.47
C SER A 68 3.35 4.60 -1.05
N ASN A 69 3.64 3.54 -1.81
CA ASN A 69 3.38 3.50 -3.25
C ASN A 69 1.88 3.58 -3.56
N TYR A 70 1.04 2.90 -2.77
CA TYR A 70 -0.42 2.99 -2.93
C TYR A 70 -0.92 4.43 -2.76
N LEU A 71 -0.37 5.20 -1.81
CA LEU A 71 -0.78 6.58 -1.49
C LEU A 71 -0.08 7.65 -2.33
N PHE A 72 1.03 7.31 -2.99
CA PHE A 72 1.96 8.25 -3.62
C PHE A 72 1.28 9.26 -4.55
N SER A 73 0.33 8.83 -5.37
CA SER A 73 -0.30 9.71 -6.36
C SER A 73 -1.43 10.57 -5.80
N GLY A 74 -1.79 10.44 -4.52
CA GLY A 74 -2.95 11.11 -3.90
C GLY A 74 -4.33 10.69 -4.43
N LYS A 75 -4.39 9.71 -5.34
CA LYS A 75 -5.63 9.24 -6.00
C LYS A 75 -6.36 8.16 -5.19
N THR A 76 -5.74 7.70 -4.12
CA THR A 76 -6.22 6.67 -3.17
C THR A 76 -6.19 7.26 -1.76
N LYS A 77 -6.84 6.57 -0.82
CA LYS A 77 -6.89 7.00 0.59
C LYS A 77 -6.43 5.87 1.50
N PHE A 78 -5.81 6.24 2.63
CA PHE A 78 -5.43 5.28 3.65
C PHE A 78 -6.69 4.57 4.18
N PRO A 79 -6.72 3.22 4.23
CA PRO A 79 -7.86 2.46 4.73
C PRO A 79 -8.31 2.91 6.14
N ASN A 80 -9.57 2.65 6.51
CA ASN A 80 -10.05 2.97 7.85
C ASN A 80 -9.61 1.92 8.90
N LEU A 81 -8.29 1.76 9.05
CA LEU A 81 -7.64 0.76 9.91
C LEU A 81 -6.75 1.50 10.92
N LYS A 82 -7.23 1.63 12.16
CA LYS A 82 -6.68 2.56 13.17
C LYS A 82 -5.27 2.17 13.62
N ASN A 83 -5.00 0.89 13.81
CA ASN A 83 -3.73 0.39 14.33
C ASN A 83 -2.69 0.41 13.21
N LEU A 84 -3.10 0.03 11.99
CA LEU A 84 -2.27 0.16 10.80
C LEU A 84 -1.90 1.62 10.53
N ARG A 85 -2.84 2.57 10.69
CA ARG A 85 -2.54 4.00 10.57
C ARG A 85 -1.55 4.49 11.63
N ARG A 86 -1.69 4.04 12.88
CA ARG A 86 -0.73 4.35 13.95
C ARG A 86 0.66 3.83 13.60
N TRP A 87 0.75 2.57 13.19
CA TRP A 87 2.00 1.93 12.76
C TRP A 87 2.62 2.64 11.54
N PHE A 88 1.84 3.01 10.53
CA PHE A 88 2.34 3.70 9.34
C PHE A 88 2.99 5.06 9.66
N ARG A 89 2.41 5.80 10.62
CA ARG A 89 2.99 7.05 11.14
C ARG A 89 4.26 6.84 11.98
N ALA A 90 4.40 5.67 12.61
CA ALA A 90 5.62 5.32 13.33
C ALA A 90 6.74 4.97 12.33
N MET A 91 6.42 4.15 11.31
CA MET A 91 7.35 3.80 10.24
C MET A 91 7.86 5.01 9.47
N SER A 92 7.03 6.03 9.23
CA SER A 92 7.45 7.26 8.53
C SER A 92 8.48 8.11 9.29
N LYS A 93 8.77 7.80 10.56
CA LYS A 93 9.83 8.46 11.35
C LYS A 93 11.13 7.66 11.34
N LEU A 94 11.09 6.42 10.86
CA LEU A 94 12.20 5.46 10.87
C LEU A 94 12.77 5.20 9.47
N ALA A 95 12.06 5.63 8.43
CA ALA A 95 12.39 5.46 7.02
C ALA A 95 12.94 6.74 6.41
#